data_AF-A0A4Y2LQW1-F1
#
_entry.id   AF-A0A4Y2LQW1-F1
#
_cell.length_a   1.000
_cell.length_b   1.000
_cell.length_c   1.000
_cell.angle_alpha   90.00
_cell.angle_beta   90.00
_cell.angle_gamma   90.00
#
_symmetry.space_group_name_H-M   'P 1'
#
loop_
_entity.id
_entity.type
_entity.pdbx_description
1 polymer ?
#
loop_
_entity_poly.entity_id
_entity_poly.type
_entity_poly.pdbx_seq_one_letter_code
_entity_poly.pdbx_strand_id
1 'polypeptide(L)'
;MNNVVGCSGARAVSRHLGVPYSTVRNVLRKMVHFFRYKISHNQQLLAIDREKRLTFVLIFLARVEVDASWPRQILWSDEAHFHLRGTVNTHNCRI
;
A
#
# COMPACT_ATOMS: atom_id res chain seq x y z
N MET A 1 -8.93 -24.70 -18.33
CA MET A 1 -7.97 -23.78 -17.69
C MET A 1 -8.50 -23.46 -16.30
N ASN A 2 -7.99 -24.14 -15.28
CA ASN A 2 -8.52 -24.06 -13.93
C ASN A 2 -8.27 -22.65 -13.39
N ASN A 3 -9.35 -21.96 -13.06
CA ASN A 3 -9.34 -20.65 -12.42
C ASN A 3 -8.70 -20.85 -11.03
N VAL A 4 -7.37 -20.69 -10.94
CA VAL A 4 -6.67 -20.65 -9.66
C VAL A 4 -7.04 -19.31 -9.04
N VAL A 5 -8.22 -19.29 -8.40
CA VAL A 5 -8.55 -18.30 -7.37
C VAL A 5 -7.41 -18.41 -6.37
N GLY A 6 -6.47 -17.47 -6.44
CA GLY A 6 -5.27 -17.49 -5.61
C GLY A 6 -5.68 -17.73 -4.16
N CYS A 7 -5.24 -18.84 -3.59
CA CYS A 7 -5.48 -19.16 -2.18
C CYS A 7 -4.77 -18.10 -1.34
N SER A 8 -5.44 -16.98 -1.05
CA SER A 8 -4.84 -15.76 -0.49
C SER A 8 -4.40 -15.89 0.97
N GLY A 9 -4.51 -17.08 1.57
CA GLY A 9 -4.12 -17.32 2.95
C GLY A 9 -3.51 -18.70 3.16
N ALA A 10 -2.58 -18.77 4.12
CA ALA A 10 -1.92 -20.00 4.54
C ALA A 10 -2.90 -21.12 4.96
N ARG A 11 -4.12 -20.78 5.42
CA ARG A 11 -5.19 -21.76 5.71
C ARG A 11 -5.80 -22.37 4.45
N ALA A 12 -5.98 -21.56 3.40
CA ALA A 12 -6.49 -22.05 2.13
C ALA A 12 -5.47 -22.97 1.45
N VAL A 13 -4.19 -22.59 1.49
CA VAL A 13 -3.07 -23.43 1.03
C VAL A 13 -3.00 -24.74 1.81
N SER A 14 -3.13 -24.69 3.15
CA SER A 14 -3.17 -25.89 4.00
C SER A 14 -4.29 -26.86 3.61
N ARG A 15 -5.51 -26.37 3.37
CA ARG A 15 -6.63 -27.20 2.92
C ARG A 15 -6.41 -27.77 1.52
N HIS A 16 -5.89 -26.96 0.60
CA HIS A 16 -5.68 -27.37 -0.79
C HIS A 16 -4.60 -28.46 -0.91
N LEU A 17 -3.53 -28.35 -0.13
CA LEU A 17 -2.41 -29.30 -0.15
C LEU A 17 -2.58 -30.45 0.85
N GLY A 18 -3.57 -30.42 1.74
CA GLY A 18 -3.73 -31.40 2.82
C GLY A 18 -2.62 -31.36 3.88
N VAL A 19 -1.83 -30.29 3.93
CA VAL A 19 -0.69 -30.14 4.83
C VAL A 19 -1.11 -29.36 6.08
N PRO A 20 -0.59 -29.67 7.29
CA PRO A 20 -0.85 -28.89 8.49
C PRO A 20 -0.52 -27.40 8.32
N TYR A 21 -1.39 -26.54 8.84
CA TYR A 21 -1.22 -25.09 8.80
C TYR A 21 0.13 -24.62 9.37
N SER A 22 0.62 -25.27 10.43
CA SER A 22 1.92 -24.99 11.05
C SER A 22 3.09 -25.18 10.07
N THR A 23 3.05 -26.25 9.28
CA THR A 23 4.06 -26.52 8.24
C THR A 23 4.00 -25.46 7.14
N VAL A 24 2.81 -25.14 6.63
CA VAL A 24 2.64 -24.07 5.63
C VAL A 24 3.18 -22.73 6.17
N ARG A 25 2.86 -22.39 7.42
CA ARG A 25 3.37 -21.18 8.07
C ARG A 25 4.89 -21.17 8.23
N ASN A 26 5.49 -22.31 8.58
CA ASN A 26 6.94 -22.44 8.73
C ASN A 26 7.65 -22.26 7.38
N VAL A 27 7.17 -22.93 6.33
CA VAL A 27 7.71 -22.76 4.97
C VAL A 27 7.62 -21.31 4.53
N LEU A 28 6.44 -20.69 4.67
CA LEU A 28 6.24 -19.28 4.30
C LEU A 28 7.21 -18.35 5.04
N ARG A 29 7.39 -18.50 6.36
CA ARG A 29 8.23 -17.57 7.14
C ARG A 29 9.73 -17.87 7.11
N LYS A 30 10.11 -19.14 7.13
CA LYS A 30 11.51 -19.58 7.34
C LYS A 30 12.26 -19.92 6.05
N MET A 31 11.54 -20.34 5.00
CA MET A 31 12.16 -20.73 3.72
C MET A 31 11.91 -19.68 2.64
N VAL A 32 10.65 -19.26 2.49
CA VAL A 32 10.24 -18.32 1.43
C VAL A 32 10.33 -16.86 1.88
N HIS A 33 10.53 -16.61 3.19
CA HIS A 33 10.53 -15.27 3.79
C HIS A 33 9.32 -14.41 3.41
N PHE A 34 8.17 -15.07 3.20
CA PHE A 34 6.91 -14.44 2.87
C PHE A 34 6.16 -14.05 4.15
N PHE A 35 6.17 -12.76 4.45
CA PHE A 35 5.47 -12.20 5.60
C PHE A 35 4.05 -11.76 5.22
N ARG A 36 3.18 -11.69 6.22
CA ARG A 36 1.82 -11.19 6.01
C ARG A 36 1.90 -9.74 5.56
N TYR A 37 1.39 -9.45 4.36
CA TYR A 37 1.13 -8.09 3.95
C TYR A 37 0.01 -7.49 4.81
N LYS A 38 0.29 -6.36 5.47
CA LYS A 38 -0.74 -5.60 6.18
C LYS A 38 -1.47 -4.75 5.15
N ILE A 39 -2.72 -5.13 4.85
CA ILE A 39 -3.59 -4.31 4.00
C ILE A 39 -3.78 -2.97 4.72
N SER A 40 -3.32 -1.91 4.08
CA SER A 40 -3.52 -0.54 4.55
C SER A 40 -4.69 0.05 3.78
N HIS A 41 -5.66 0.61 4.49
CA HIS A 41 -6.77 1.32 3.86
C HIS A 41 -6.25 2.69 3.42
N ASN A 42 -6.07 2.87 2.12
CA ASN A 42 -5.73 4.16 1.51
C ASN A 42 -7.00 4.72 0.86
N GLN A 43 -6.92 5.95 0.35
CA GLN A 43 -7.95 6.49 -0.54
C GLN A 43 -8.23 5.52 -1.69
N GLN A 44 -9.51 5.34 -2.01
CA GLN A 44 -9.93 4.52 -3.15
C GLN A 44 -9.45 5.20 -4.44
N LEU A 45 -8.72 4.45 -5.28
CA LEU A 45 -8.30 4.93 -6.60
C LEU A 45 -9.41 4.65 -7.61
N LEU A 46 -9.96 5.70 -8.19
CA LEU A 46 -10.89 5.62 -9.31
C LEU A 46 -10.11 5.63 -10.64
N ALA A 47 -10.74 5.12 -11.70
CA ALA A 47 -10.10 5.10 -13.03
C ALA A 47 -9.71 6.51 -13.51
N ILE A 48 -10.52 7.52 -13.16
CA ILE A 48 -10.27 8.93 -13.47
C ILE A 48 -9.06 9.52 -12.73
N ASP A 49 -8.69 8.97 -11.58
CA ASP A 49 -7.54 9.46 -10.80
C ASP A 49 -6.22 9.11 -11.48
N ARG A 50 -6.19 8.05 -12.29
CA ARG A 50 -5.00 7.65 -13.04
C ARG A 50 -4.52 8.78 -13.94
N GLU A 51 -5.42 9.37 -14.71
CA GLU A 51 -5.09 10.44 -15.64
C GLU A 51 -4.64 11.69 -14.90
N LYS A 52 -5.39 12.13 -13.89
CA LYS A 52 -5.03 13.30 -13.06
C LYS A 52 -3.65 13.16 -12.42
N ARG A 53 -3.36 11.99 -11.86
CA ARG A 53 -2.06 11.71 -11.23
C ARG A 53 -0.92 11.67 -12.24
N LEU A 54 -1.15 11.07 -13.41
CA LEU A 54 -0.15 11.02 -14.47
C LEU A 54 0.16 12.43 -15.00
N THR A 55 -0.86 13.23 -15.26
CA THR A 55 -0.69 14.63 -15.67
C THR A 55 0.08 15.44 -14.64
N PHE A 56 -0.26 15.31 -13.35
CA PHE A 56 0.50 15.95 -12.27
C PHE A 56 1.97 15.53 -12.27
N VAL A 57 2.26 14.23 -12.35
CA VAL A 57 3.65 13.72 -12.34
C VAL A 57 4.44 14.23 -13.54
N LEU A 58 3.85 14.27 -14.74
CA LEU A 58 4.52 14.78 -15.93
C LEU A 58 4.83 16.27 -15.82
N ILE A 59 3.87 17.07 -15.34
CA ILE A 59 4.09 18.51 -15.11
C ILE A 59 5.18 18.73 -14.05
N PHE A 60 5.13 17.97 -12.96
CA PHE A 60 6.12 18.05 -11.89
C PHE A 60 7.52 17.69 -12.41
N LEU A 61 7.64 16.60 -13.17
CA LEU A 61 8.91 16.15 -13.75
C LEU A 61 9.50 17.21 -14.68
N ALA A 62 8.70 17.75 -15.61
CA ALA A 62 9.15 18.81 -16.52
C ALA A 62 9.66 20.04 -15.75
N ARG A 63 9.05 20.36 -14.60
CA ARG A 63 9.49 21.48 -13.76
C ARG A 63 10.81 21.19 -13.05
N VAL A 64 11.01 19.95 -12.59
CA VAL A 64 12.27 19.48 -11.98
C VAL A 64 13.41 19.47 -13.00
N GLU A 65 13.14 19.11 -14.25
CA GLU A 65 14.14 19.15 -15.33
C GLU A 65 14.64 20.58 -15.61
N VAL A 66 13.76 21.58 -15.48
CA VAL A 66 14.13 23.00 -15.61
C VAL A 66 14.89 23.52 -14.39
N ASP A 67 14.48 23.11 -13.18
CA ASP A 67 15.13 23.51 -11.93
C ASP A 67 15.05 22.37 -10.90
N ALA A 68 16.18 21.69 -10.70
CA ALA A 68 16.27 20.57 -9.76
C ALA A 68 16.11 21.00 -8.28
N SER A 69 16.27 22.28 -7.97
CA SER A 69 16.08 22.82 -6.62
C SER A 69 14.61 23.15 -6.32
N TRP A 70 13.77 23.27 -7.35
CA TRP A 70 12.38 23.69 -7.25
C TRP A 70 11.53 22.90 -6.26
N PRO A 71 11.63 21.55 -6.16
CA PRO A 71 10.87 20.79 -5.15
C PRO A 71 11.09 21.24 -3.71
N ARG A 72 12.28 21.80 -3.41
CA ARG A 72 12.63 22.29 -2.05
C ARG A 72 12.00 23.64 -1.73
N GLN A 73 11.44 24.32 -2.73
CA GLN A 73 10.77 25.61 -2.60
C GLN A 73 9.27 25.46 -2.33
N ILE A 74 8.73 24.23 -2.39
CA ILE A 74 7.32 23.94 -2.17
C ILE A 74 7.09 23.62 -0.69
N LEU A 75 6.22 24.39 -0.04
CA LEU A 75 5.70 24.07 1.27
C LEU A 75 4.39 23.28 1.12
N TRP A 76 4.39 22.03 1.55
CA TRP A 76 3.20 21.19 1.57
C TRP A 76 2.46 21.35 2.90
N SER A 77 1.15 21.61 2.83
CA SER A 77 0.26 21.64 4.00
C SER A 77 -0.80 20.55 3.87
N ASP A 78 -1.21 19.99 4.99
CA ASP A 78 -2.31 19.03 5.08
C ASP A 78 -3.16 19.32 6.32
N GLU A 79 -4.44 18.94 6.28
CA GLU A 79 -5.38 19.18 7.37
C GLU A 79 -5.38 18.01 8.36
N ALA A 80 -5.26 18.31 9.65
CA ALA A 80 -5.36 17.34 10.73
C ALA A 80 -6.57 17.63 11.62
N HIS A 81 -7.41 16.62 11.84
CA HIS A 81 -8.52 16.70 12.77
C HIS A 81 -8.09 16.23 14.16
N PHE A 82 -8.32 17.08 15.17
CA PHE A 82 -8.10 16.79 16.58
C PHE A 82 -9.44 16.73 17.30
N HIS A 83 -9.67 15.67 18.06
CA HIS A 83 -10.86 15.54 18.89
C HIS A 83 -10.49 15.69 20.37
N LEU A 84 -11.31 16.41 21.14
CA LEU A 84 -11.13 16.61 22.60
C LEU A 84 -11.08 15.29 23.40
N ARG A 85 -11.57 14.18 22.82
CA ARG A 85 -11.50 12.84 23.39
C ARG A 85 -10.14 12.14 23.20
N GLY A 86 -9.16 12.83 22.62
CA GLY A 86 -7.81 12.29 22.36
C GLY A 86 -7.71 11.41 21.11
N THR A 87 -8.78 11.31 20.30
CA THR A 87 -8.68 10.63 19.00
C THR A 87 -8.05 11.58 17.98
N VAL A 88 -7.03 11.09 17.28
CA VAL A 88 -6.34 11.79 16.20
C VAL A 88 -6.53 10.99 14.92
N ASN A 89 -6.78 11.68 13.80
CA ASN A 89 -6.79 11.04 12.50
C ASN A 89 -5.36 10.58 12.12
N THR A 90 -5.05 9.30 12.33
CA THR A 90 -3.73 8.71 12.02
C THR A 90 -3.55 8.37 10.55
N HIS A 91 -4.51 8.73 9.68
CA HIS A 91 -4.44 8.40 8.26
C HIS A 91 -3.18 8.98 7.58
N ASN A 92 -2.76 10.16 8.02
CA ASN A 92 -1.59 10.87 7.50
C ASN A 92 -0.33 10.69 8.38
N CYS A 93 -0.45 9.96 9.51
CA CYS A 93 0.66 9.62 10.39
C CYS A 93 1.12 8.19 10.13
N ARG A 94 1.84 7.98 9.02
CA ARG A 94 2.51 6.71 8.74
C ARG A 94 4.02 6.92 8.80
N ILE A 95 4.64 6.31 9.81
CA ILE A 95 6.11 6.17 9.94
C ILE A 95 6.53 4.90 9.20
#